data_AF-A0AAD5ZQJ9-F1
#
_entry.id   AF-A0AAD5ZQJ9-F1
#
_cell.length_a   1.000
_cell.length_b   1.000
_cell.length_c   1.000
_cell.angle_alpha   90.00
_cell.angle_beta   90.00
_cell.angle_gamma   90.00
#
_symmetry.space_group_name_H-M   'P 1'
#
loop_
_entity.id
_entity.type
_entity.pdbx_description
1 polymer ?
#
loop_
_entity_poly.entity_id
_entity_poly.type
_entity_poly.pdbx_seq_one_letter_code
_entity_poly.pdbx_strand_id
1 'polypeptide(L)'
;MNDQLQIEKWEGKAALDISTNENQAWSLLSEFFNLHLWLPGIATCEKVTGSESLPGSVRYCASPANESGEVFWAKEELMGFDPTERSFSYRVIESNMGFGEYVAHFRVLQCTGDGCRLEWSFECEPVVGWTCEGLIGYLDLGLKGMAERLEKATNPDANTTNDKVNYETNGKLDDKANGDTNSKANGVVNSETNCEVNVA
;
A
#
# COMPACT_ATOMS: atom_id res chain seq x y z
N MET A 1 -6.60 -36.62 15.04
CA MET A 1 -6.49 -35.18 15.30
C MET A 1 -6.04 -34.55 14.00
N ASN A 2 -6.98 -33.95 13.26
CA ASN A 2 -6.63 -33.10 12.12
C ASN A 2 -6.37 -31.71 12.69
N ASP A 3 -5.13 -31.43 13.07
CA ASP A 3 -4.69 -30.04 13.18
C ASP A 3 -4.50 -29.55 11.75
N GLN A 4 -5.61 -29.10 11.14
CA GLN A 4 -5.50 -28.15 10.05
C GLN A 4 -4.90 -26.91 10.69
N LEU A 5 -3.59 -26.69 10.48
CA LEU A 5 -2.96 -25.41 10.72
C LEU A 5 -3.84 -24.37 10.04
N GLN A 6 -4.58 -23.61 10.84
CA GLN A 6 -5.40 -22.52 10.35
C GLN A 6 -4.40 -21.45 9.96
N ILE A 7 -3.96 -21.48 8.69
CA ILE A 7 -3.06 -20.48 8.15
C ILE A 7 -3.84 -19.16 8.26
N GLU A 8 -3.32 -18.26 9.09
CA GLU A 8 -3.86 -16.92 9.21
C GLU A 8 -3.86 -16.30 7.80
N LYS A 9 -4.97 -15.67 7.42
CA LYS A 9 -5.11 -15.06 6.09
C LYS A 9 -5.39 -13.58 6.29
N TRP A 10 -4.65 -12.75 5.59
CA TRP A 10 -4.91 -11.32 5.52
C TRP A 10 -5.76 -11.01 4.31
N GLU A 11 -6.74 -10.14 4.53
CA GLU A 11 -7.59 -9.58 3.50
C GLU A 11 -7.69 -8.08 3.76
N GLY A 12 -7.57 -7.28 2.71
CA GLY A 12 -7.57 -5.83 2.84
C GLY A 12 -7.97 -5.13 1.57
N LYS A 13 -8.44 -3.89 1.70
CA LYS A 13 -8.84 -3.05 0.58
C LYS A 13 -8.57 -1.58 0.87
N ALA A 14 -8.03 -0.89 -0.12
CA ALA A 14 -8.04 0.57 -0.21
C ALA A 14 -8.98 1.00 -1.35
N ALA A 15 -9.56 2.18 -1.22
CA ALA A 15 -10.41 2.75 -2.25
C ALA A 15 -10.41 4.28 -2.19
N LEU A 16 -10.49 4.91 -3.37
CA LEU A 16 -10.41 6.36 -3.50
C LEU A 16 -11.33 6.84 -4.63
N ASP A 17 -12.17 7.83 -4.34
CA ASP A 17 -12.99 8.51 -5.35
C ASP A 17 -12.16 9.65 -5.96
N ILE A 18 -12.15 9.74 -7.29
CA ILE A 18 -11.39 10.73 -8.06
C ILE A 18 -12.28 11.40 -9.11
N SER A 19 -11.88 12.60 -9.55
CA SER A 19 -12.65 13.39 -10.52
C SER A 19 -12.52 12.88 -11.97
N THR A 20 -11.50 12.09 -12.27
CA THR A 20 -11.27 11.52 -13.61
C THR A 20 -12.37 10.53 -14.00
N ASN A 21 -12.86 10.59 -15.23
CA ASN A 21 -13.86 9.63 -15.76
C ASN A 21 -13.33 8.18 -15.76
N GLU A 22 -14.21 7.22 -15.51
CA GLU A 22 -13.89 5.79 -15.38
C GLU A 22 -13.21 5.19 -16.61
N ASN A 23 -13.62 5.58 -17.82
CA ASN A 23 -13.02 5.04 -19.05
C ASN A 23 -11.62 5.61 -19.27
N GLN A 24 -11.42 6.88 -18.94
CA GLN A 24 -10.10 7.52 -19.04
C GLN A 24 -9.14 6.94 -17.99
N ALA A 25 -9.57 6.85 -16.73
CA ALA A 25 -8.78 6.24 -15.67
C ALA A 25 -8.42 4.79 -16.02
N TRP A 26 -9.39 3.99 -16.49
CA TRP A 26 -9.14 2.62 -16.92
C TRP A 26 -8.19 2.52 -18.10
N SER A 27 -8.34 3.36 -19.13
CA SER A 27 -7.46 3.33 -20.31
C SER A 27 -5.98 3.52 -19.96
N LEU A 28 -5.69 4.24 -18.88
CA LEU A 28 -4.34 4.53 -18.40
C LEU A 28 -3.85 3.48 -17.39
N LEU A 29 -4.69 3.12 -16.41
CA LEU A 29 -4.34 2.21 -15.32
C LEU A 29 -4.38 0.73 -15.70
N SER A 30 -5.04 0.37 -16.81
CA SER A 30 -5.14 -1.01 -17.27
C SER A 30 -3.90 -1.51 -18.02
N GLU A 31 -2.96 -0.62 -18.36
CA GLU A 31 -1.66 -1.00 -18.92
C GLU A 31 -0.80 -1.69 -17.86
N PHE A 32 -0.88 -3.02 -17.84
CA PHE A 32 -0.33 -3.86 -16.79
C PHE A 32 1.20 -3.71 -16.68
N PHE A 33 1.91 -3.54 -17.80
CA PHE A 33 3.37 -3.36 -17.79
C PHE A 33 3.82 -1.92 -17.52
N ASN A 34 2.91 -0.96 -17.42
CA ASN A 34 3.23 0.46 -17.23
C ASN A 34 2.93 0.98 -15.83
N LEU A 35 2.84 0.10 -14.82
CA LEU A 35 2.50 0.49 -13.45
C LEU A 35 3.40 1.61 -12.88
N HIS A 36 4.69 1.59 -13.22
CA HIS A 36 5.69 2.60 -12.80
C HIS A 36 5.32 4.04 -13.21
N LEU A 37 4.51 4.21 -14.26
CA LEU A 37 4.00 5.51 -14.69
C LEU A 37 2.94 6.05 -13.73
N TRP A 38 2.25 5.19 -12.99
CA TRP A 38 1.08 5.57 -12.18
C TRP A 38 1.31 5.41 -10.68
N LEU A 39 2.14 4.45 -10.26
CA LEU A 39 2.39 4.17 -8.84
C LEU A 39 3.75 4.75 -8.39
N PRO A 40 3.77 5.81 -7.56
CA PRO A 40 5.04 6.47 -7.18
C PRO A 40 6.07 5.59 -6.46
N GLY A 41 5.62 4.54 -5.78
CA GLY A 41 6.50 3.58 -5.10
C GLY A 41 7.25 2.63 -6.01
N ILE A 42 7.00 2.65 -7.33
CA ILE A 42 7.60 1.75 -8.31
C ILE A 42 8.47 2.55 -9.28
N ALA A 43 9.78 2.29 -9.25
CA ALA A 43 10.73 2.90 -10.17
C ALA A 43 10.79 2.17 -11.52
N THR A 44 10.61 0.85 -11.51
CA THR A 44 10.71 0.00 -12.70
C THR A 44 9.50 -0.91 -12.78
N CYS A 45 8.90 -1.00 -13.95
CA CYS A 45 7.92 -2.03 -14.27
C CYS A 45 8.18 -2.51 -15.69
N GLU A 46 8.60 -3.76 -15.83
CA GLU A 46 9.05 -4.33 -17.09
C GLU A 46 8.28 -5.60 -17.43
N LYS A 47 7.97 -5.78 -18.71
CA LYS A 47 7.40 -7.02 -19.19
C LYS A 47 8.44 -8.14 -19.15
N VAL A 48 8.12 -9.22 -18.42
CA VAL A 48 8.90 -10.46 -18.42
C VAL A 48 8.41 -11.40 -19.53
N THR A 49 7.09 -11.59 -19.64
CA THR A 49 6.49 -12.43 -20.70
C THR A 49 5.03 -12.03 -20.96
N GLY A 50 4.51 -12.47 -22.10
CA GLY A 50 3.11 -12.25 -22.50
C GLY A 50 2.86 -10.91 -23.21
N SER A 51 1.63 -10.42 -23.08
CA SER A 51 1.12 -9.21 -23.73
C SER A 51 0.11 -8.51 -22.83
N GLU A 52 -0.14 -7.23 -23.09
CA GLU A 52 -1.15 -6.48 -22.33
C GLU A 52 -2.49 -7.21 -22.34
N SER A 53 -3.20 -7.12 -21.22
CA SER A 53 -4.54 -7.68 -21.03
C SER A 53 -4.68 -9.22 -21.16
N LEU A 54 -3.58 -9.97 -21.32
CA LEU A 54 -3.63 -11.43 -21.49
C LEU A 54 -3.28 -12.16 -20.17
N PRO A 55 -4.19 -12.96 -19.59
CA PRO A 55 -3.88 -13.82 -18.45
C PRO A 55 -2.66 -14.73 -18.69
N GLY A 56 -1.82 -14.91 -17.67
CA GLY A 56 -0.52 -15.58 -17.75
C GLY A 56 0.64 -14.66 -18.12
N SER A 57 0.37 -13.38 -18.42
CA SER A 57 1.41 -12.38 -18.64
C SER A 57 2.10 -12.00 -17.33
N VAL A 58 3.40 -11.73 -17.38
CA VAL A 58 4.20 -11.46 -16.17
C VAL A 58 4.92 -10.14 -16.29
N ARG A 59 4.82 -9.32 -15.23
CA ARG A 59 5.62 -8.10 -15.06
C ARG A 59 6.61 -8.26 -13.91
N TYR A 60 7.74 -7.57 -14.00
CA TYR A 60 8.67 -7.35 -12.91
C TYR A 60 8.53 -5.92 -12.43
N CYS A 61 8.23 -5.71 -11.16
CA CYS A 61 8.12 -4.40 -10.52
C CYS A 61 9.21 -4.25 -9.46
N ALA A 62 9.85 -3.08 -9.42
CA ALA A 62 10.87 -2.77 -8.41
C ALA A 62 10.73 -1.34 -7.88
N SER A 63 10.98 -1.17 -6.58
CA SER A 63 11.07 0.13 -5.92
C SER A 63 12.33 0.88 -6.35
N PRO A 64 12.41 2.20 -6.11
CA PRO A 64 13.69 2.88 -6.01
C PRO A 64 14.57 2.21 -4.94
N ALA A 65 15.89 2.34 -5.06
CA ALA A 65 16.80 1.95 -3.99
C ALA A 65 16.58 2.85 -2.76
N ASN A 66 16.49 2.24 -1.58
CA ASN A 66 16.43 2.98 -0.32
C ASN A 66 17.82 3.54 0.07
N GLU A 67 17.90 4.24 1.19
CA GLU A 67 19.16 4.84 1.68
C GLU A 67 20.29 3.82 1.91
N SER A 68 19.93 2.56 2.17
CA SER A 68 20.87 1.45 2.33
C SER A 68 21.24 0.77 1.01
N GLY A 69 20.70 1.23 -0.12
CA GLY A 69 20.89 0.66 -1.44
C GLY A 69 20.05 -0.59 -1.72
N GLU A 70 19.13 -0.94 -0.83
CA GLU A 70 18.24 -2.08 -0.99
C GLU A 70 17.06 -1.73 -1.90
N VAL A 71 16.67 -2.68 -2.75
CA VAL A 71 15.56 -2.57 -3.70
C VAL A 71 14.56 -3.67 -3.40
N PHE A 72 13.29 -3.30 -3.22
CA PHE A 72 12.20 -4.25 -3.11
C PHE A 72 11.63 -4.56 -4.49
N TRP A 73 11.35 -5.82 -4.77
CA TRP A 73 10.82 -6.24 -6.06
C TRP A 73 9.85 -7.42 -5.95
N ALA A 74 8.96 -7.50 -6.92
CA ALA A 74 8.04 -8.61 -7.13
C ALA A 74 7.89 -8.91 -8.62
N LYS A 75 7.75 -10.19 -8.96
CA LYS A 75 7.19 -10.65 -10.23
C LYS A 75 5.73 -10.96 -10.02
N GLU A 76 4.90 -10.39 -10.88
CA GLU A 76 3.46 -10.47 -10.79
C GLU A 76 2.89 -11.06 -12.08
N GLU A 77 2.06 -12.08 -11.94
CA GLU A 77 1.36 -12.74 -13.05
C GLU A 77 -0.10 -12.28 -13.10
N LEU A 78 -0.51 -11.78 -14.26
CA LEU A 78 -1.89 -11.39 -14.54
C LEU A 78 -2.79 -12.64 -14.56
N MET A 79 -3.78 -12.70 -13.70
CA MET A 79 -4.69 -13.84 -13.53
C MET A 79 -5.99 -13.65 -14.31
N GLY A 80 -6.50 -12.42 -14.36
CA GLY A 80 -7.74 -12.07 -15.04
C GLY A 80 -7.72 -10.62 -15.50
N PHE A 81 -8.40 -10.35 -16.61
CA PHE A 81 -8.54 -9.01 -17.16
C PHE A 81 -9.92 -8.88 -17.81
N ASP A 82 -10.70 -7.93 -17.31
CA ASP A 82 -12.06 -7.66 -17.77
C ASP A 82 -12.20 -6.16 -18.08
N PRO A 83 -12.17 -5.76 -19.36
CA PRO A 83 -12.31 -4.36 -19.73
C PRO A 83 -13.76 -3.84 -19.60
N THR A 84 -14.77 -4.73 -19.55
CA THR A 84 -16.17 -4.34 -19.37
C THR A 84 -16.41 -3.95 -17.93
N GLU A 85 -15.93 -4.76 -16.99
CA GLU A 85 -15.98 -4.48 -15.55
C GLU A 85 -14.84 -3.56 -15.08
N ARG A 86 -13.96 -3.13 -15.99
CA ARG A 86 -12.75 -2.31 -15.74
C ARG A 86 -11.97 -2.85 -14.54
N SER A 87 -11.65 -4.14 -14.61
CA SER A 87 -10.95 -4.82 -13.54
C SER A 87 -9.88 -5.77 -14.04
N PHE A 88 -8.86 -5.97 -13.22
CA PHE A 88 -7.90 -7.05 -13.41
C PHE A 88 -7.46 -7.62 -12.06
N SER A 89 -6.92 -8.83 -12.10
CA SER A 89 -6.33 -9.46 -10.93
C SER A 89 -4.98 -10.04 -11.27
N TYR A 90 -4.10 -10.09 -10.27
CA TYR A 90 -2.76 -10.65 -10.42
C TYR A 90 -2.33 -11.33 -9.14
N ARG A 91 -1.32 -12.20 -9.25
CA ARG A 91 -0.67 -12.84 -8.11
C ARG A 91 0.82 -12.53 -8.09
N VAL A 92 1.42 -12.50 -6.91
CA VAL A 92 2.88 -12.49 -6.80
C VAL A 92 3.37 -13.93 -7.00
N ILE A 93 4.31 -14.12 -7.92
CA ILE A 93 4.92 -15.43 -8.21
C ILE A 93 6.35 -15.54 -7.69
N GLU A 94 7.01 -14.41 -7.44
CA GLU A 94 8.35 -14.33 -6.91
C GLU A 94 8.56 -12.94 -6.28
N SER A 95 9.23 -12.83 -5.13
CA SER A 95 9.57 -11.54 -4.53
C SER A 95 10.74 -11.65 -3.56
N ASN A 96 11.40 -10.54 -3.24
CA ASN A 96 12.31 -10.45 -2.10
C ASN A 96 11.66 -9.83 -0.84
N MET A 97 10.35 -9.63 -0.87
CA MET A 97 9.60 -8.96 0.20
C MET A 97 8.96 -9.94 1.20
N GLY A 98 9.07 -11.25 0.95
CA GLY A 98 8.50 -12.28 1.81
C GLY A 98 7.02 -12.58 1.56
N PHE A 99 6.48 -12.18 0.39
CA PHE A 99 5.12 -12.57 0.00
C PHE A 99 5.04 -14.09 -0.22
N GLY A 100 4.13 -14.74 0.52
CA GLY A 100 3.67 -16.10 0.27
C GLY A 100 2.60 -16.13 -0.82
N GLU A 101 1.49 -16.85 -0.57
CA GLU A 101 0.32 -16.69 -1.45
C GLU A 101 -0.20 -15.26 -1.35
N TYR A 102 -0.18 -14.52 -2.46
CA TYR A 102 -0.72 -13.16 -2.56
C TYR A 102 -1.48 -13.01 -3.88
N VAL A 103 -2.73 -12.58 -3.78
CA VAL A 103 -3.58 -12.22 -4.92
C VAL A 103 -4.12 -10.81 -4.68
N ALA A 104 -4.09 -9.97 -5.71
CA ALA A 104 -4.69 -8.66 -5.67
C ALA A 104 -5.68 -8.44 -6.81
N HIS A 105 -6.65 -7.59 -6.55
CA HIS A 105 -7.70 -7.19 -7.48
C HIS A 105 -7.74 -5.66 -7.56
N PHE A 106 -7.67 -5.14 -8.78
CA PHE A 106 -7.77 -3.72 -9.08
C PHE A 106 -9.04 -3.46 -9.90
N ARG A 107 -9.80 -2.41 -9.56
CA ARG A 107 -11.05 -2.04 -10.24
C ARG A 107 -11.19 -0.53 -10.40
N VAL A 108 -11.84 -0.12 -11.49
CA VAL A 108 -12.30 1.26 -11.72
C VAL A 108 -13.83 1.26 -11.83
N LEU A 109 -14.49 1.69 -10.77
CA LEU A 109 -15.94 1.71 -10.66
C LEU A 109 -16.50 3.08 -11.05
N GLN A 110 -17.68 3.08 -11.67
CA GLN A 110 -18.41 4.31 -11.94
C GLN A 110 -19.04 4.83 -10.64
N CYS A 111 -18.94 6.14 -10.38
CA CYS A 111 -19.63 6.79 -9.26
C CYS A 111 -21.05 7.23 -9.66
N THR A 112 -21.94 7.46 -8.70
CA THR A 112 -23.30 8.00 -8.92
C THR A 112 -23.31 9.48 -9.36
N GLY A 113 -22.18 10.02 -9.80
CA GLY A 113 -21.99 11.40 -10.25
C GLY A 113 -20.77 11.47 -11.19
N ASP A 114 -20.11 12.62 -11.27
CA ASP A 114 -18.90 12.78 -12.07
C ASP A 114 -17.70 12.06 -11.43
N GLY A 115 -16.83 11.50 -12.27
CA GLY A 115 -15.62 10.81 -11.83
C GLY A 115 -15.78 9.30 -11.65
N CYS A 116 -14.81 8.69 -10.96
CA CYS A 116 -14.79 7.25 -10.72
C CYS A 116 -14.18 6.90 -9.37
N ARG A 117 -14.34 5.63 -8.97
CA ARG A 117 -13.75 5.07 -7.75
C ARG A 117 -12.71 4.03 -8.12
N LEU A 118 -11.48 4.25 -7.68
CA LEU A 118 -10.42 3.25 -7.73
C LEU A 118 -10.57 2.33 -6.52
N GLU A 119 -10.50 1.03 -6.73
CA GLU A 119 -10.42 0.04 -5.65
C GLU A 119 -9.23 -0.89 -5.87
N TRP A 120 -8.46 -1.12 -4.81
CA TRP A 120 -7.37 -2.08 -4.82
C TRP A 120 -7.45 -2.93 -3.55
N SER A 121 -7.65 -4.22 -3.74
CA SER A 121 -7.79 -5.20 -2.66
C SER A 121 -6.80 -6.33 -2.81
N PHE A 122 -6.54 -7.02 -1.70
CA PHE A 122 -5.67 -8.18 -1.66
C PHE A 122 -6.19 -9.25 -0.72
N GLU A 123 -5.70 -10.45 -0.96
CA GLU A 123 -5.82 -11.63 -0.13
C GLU A 123 -4.44 -12.28 -0.07
N CYS A 124 -3.88 -12.49 1.12
CA CYS A 124 -2.56 -13.10 1.24
C CYS A 124 -2.30 -13.84 2.55
N GLU A 125 -1.24 -14.64 2.57
CA GLU A 125 -0.63 -15.08 3.82
C GLU A 125 0.08 -13.90 4.53
N PRO A 126 0.22 -13.93 5.86
CA PRO A 126 0.99 -12.95 6.61
C PRO A 126 2.39 -12.78 6.05
N VAL A 127 2.74 -11.53 5.79
CA VAL A 127 4.02 -11.17 5.19
C VAL A 127 4.98 -10.77 6.30
N VAL A 128 6.12 -11.46 6.39
CA VAL A 128 7.13 -11.18 7.43
C VAL A 128 7.62 -9.75 7.32
N GLY A 129 7.59 -9.01 8.44
CA GLY A 129 8.00 -7.60 8.49
C GLY A 129 6.89 -6.60 8.14
N TRP A 130 5.69 -7.08 7.81
CA TRP A 130 4.52 -6.25 7.54
C TRP A 130 3.42 -6.49 8.59
N THR A 131 2.43 -5.60 8.59
CA THR A 131 1.12 -5.83 9.20
C THR A 131 0.04 -5.74 8.14
N CYS A 132 -1.13 -6.34 8.37
CA CYS A 132 -2.26 -6.22 7.46
C CYS A 132 -2.64 -4.74 7.23
N GLU A 133 -2.70 -3.95 8.31
CA GLU A 133 -3.00 -2.52 8.25
C GLU A 133 -1.92 -1.73 7.49
N GLY A 134 -0.65 -2.10 7.65
CA GLY A 134 0.46 -1.49 6.93
C GLY A 134 0.36 -1.72 5.43
N LEU A 135 -0.03 -2.92 5.01
CA LEU A 135 -0.26 -3.26 3.61
C LEU A 135 -1.49 -2.54 3.04
N ILE A 136 -2.58 -2.40 3.80
CA ILE A 136 -3.72 -1.56 3.44
C ILE A 136 -3.28 -0.09 3.26
N GLY A 137 -2.48 0.43 4.18
CA GLY A 137 -1.94 1.79 4.11
C GLY A 137 -1.04 2.01 2.89
N TYR A 138 -0.26 1.00 2.49
CA TYR A 138 0.53 1.04 1.26
C TYR A 138 -0.37 1.14 0.01
N LEU A 139 -1.44 0.34 -0.07
CA LEU A 139 -2.39 0.43 -1.18
C LEU A 139 -3.09 1.80 -1.22
N ASP A 140 -3.50 2.33 -0.07
CA ASP A 140 -4.14 3.64 0.04
C ASP A 140 -3.22 4.78 -0.44
N LEU A 141 -1.96 4.78 -0.01
CA LEU A 141 -0.95 5.72 -0.51
C LEU A 141 -0.72 5.55 -2.02
N GLY A 142 -0.71 4.32 -2.50
CA GLY A 142 -0.61 4.00 -3.92
C GLY A 142 -1.75 4.61 -4.74
N LEU A 143 -3.00 4.44 -4.29
CA LEU A 143 -4.17 5.01 -4.96
C LEU A 143 -4.13 6.54 -4.99
N LYS A 144 -3.71 7.20 -3.90
CA LYS A 144 -3.53 8.65 -3.85
C LYS A 144 -2.48 9.12 -4.87
N GLY A 145 -1.35 8.43 -4.94
CA GLY A 145 -0.31 8.70 -5.94
C GLY A 145 -0.78 8.52 -7.38
N MET A 146 -1.56 7.46 -7.65
CA MET A 146 -2.19 7.23 -8.96
C MET A 146 -3.15 8.37 -9.31
N ALA A 147 -3.99 8.81 -8.37
CA ALA A 147 -4.93 9.91 -8.57
C ALA A 147 -4.22 11.20 -8.99
N GLU A 148 -3.17 11.60 -8.26
CA GLU A 148 -2.39 12.81 -8.60
C GLU A 148 -1.76 12.74 -9.99
N ARG A 149 -1.28 11.56 -10.40
CA ARG A 149 -0.69 11.37 -11.74
C ARG A 149 -1.74 11.35 -12.83
N LEU A 150 -2.91 10.76 -12.57
CA LEU A 150 -4.06 10.82 -13.48
C LEU A 150 -4.50 12.26 -13.69
N GLU A 151 -4.73 13.03 -12.63
CA GLU A 151 -5.16 14.43 -12.74
C GLU A 151 -4.21 15.25 -13.62
N LYS A 152 -2.89 15.07 -13.46
CA LYS A 152 -1.86 15.71 -14.30
C LYS A 152 -1.92 15.25 -15.76
N ALA A 153 -2.13 13.95 -16.00
CA ALA A 153 -2.22 13.40 -17.35
C ALA A 153 -3.51 13.81 -18.08
N THR A 154 -4.59 14.02 -17.34
CA THR A 154 -5.92 14.34 -17.90
C THR A 154 -6.22 15.85 -17.96
N ASN A 155 -5.44 16.67 -17.26
CA ASN A 155 -5.55 18.13 -17.26
C ASN A 155 -4.17 18.81 -17.44
N PRO A 156 -3.56 18.71 -18.63
CA PRO A 156 -2.18 19.19 -18.88
C PRO A 156 -2.03 20.72 -18.78
N ASP A 157 -3.12 21.49 -18.88
CA ASP A 157 -3.10 22.96 -18.88
C ASP A 157 -3.16 23.60 -17.47
N ALA A 158 -3.35 22.81 -16.41
CA ALA A 158 -3.43 23.33 -15.04
C ALA A 158 -2.06 23.67 -14.41
N ASN A 159 -0.94 23.38 -15.08
CA ASN A 159 0.39 23.44 -14.46
C ASN A 159 1.38 24.48 -15.04
N THR A 160 0.93 25.49 -15.79
CA THR A 160 1.82 26.56 -16.30
C THR A 160 2.15 27.64 -15.25
N THR A 161 1.75 27.46 -13.98
CA THR A 161 2.10 28.40 -12.91
C THR A 161 2.31 27.65 -11.62
N ASN A 162 3.48 27.03 -11.43
CA ASN A 162 4.19 26.88 -10.15
C ASN A 162 5.49 26.08 -10.32
N ASP A 163 6.33 26.47 -11.29
CA ASP A 163 7.76 26.18 -11.20
C ASP A 163 8.36 27.09 -10.13
N LYS A 164 8.30 26.64 -8.87
CA LYS A 164 9.29 26.87 -7.80
C LYS A 164 8.81 26.29 -6.47
N VAL A 165 9.73 25.54 -5.84
CA VAL A 165 9.82 25.11 -4.43
C VAL A 165 8.94 23.94 -3.96
N ASN A 166 9.51 22.72 -3.93
CA ASN A 166 9.86 21.98 -2.70
C ASN A 166 10.15 20.50 -3.01
N TYR A 167 11.44 20.17 -3.12
CA TYR A 167 11.91 18.84 -2.77
C TYR A 167 12.23 18.91 -1.28
N GLU A 168 11.34 18.42 -0.43
CA GLU A 168 11.67 17.88 0.89
C GLU A 168 10.40 17.48 1.64
N THR A 169 10.55 16.40 2.42
CA THR A 169 9.61 15.82 3.38
C THR A 169 8.52 14.90 2.83
N ASN A 170 8.78 13.59 2.88
CA ASN A 170 8.17 12.69 3.88
C ASN A 170 8.42 11.21 3.51
N GLY A 171 9.60 10.70 3.87
CA GLY A 171 9.87 9.26 3.97
C GLY A 171 10.15 8.92 5.41
N LYS A 172 9.10 8.58 6.17
CA LYS A 172 9.24 7.95 7.49
C LYS A 172 8.17 6.87 7.58
N LEU A 173 8.50 5.70 7.05
CA LEU A 173 7.88 4.46 7.52
C LEU A 173 8.62 4.14 8.82
N ASP A 174 8.00 4.52 9.93
CA ASP A 174 8.54 4.22 11.24
C ASP A 174 8.44 2.71 11.48
N ASP A 175 9.60 2.05 11.45
CA ASP A 175 9.83 0.80 12.16
C ASP A 175 9.45 0.98 13.63
N LYS A 176 8.34 0.36 14.06
CA LYS A 176 8.13 -0.24 15.40
C LYS A 176 6.65 -0.52 15.66
N ALA A 177 6.31 -1.80 15.71
CA ALA A 177 5.34 -2.30 16.68
C ALA A 177 5.55 -3.79 16.91
N ASN A 178 6.41 -4.16 17.86
CA ASN A 178 6.16 -5.32 18.71
C ASN A 178 6.96 -5.24 20.01
N GLY A 179 6.28 -5.44 21.15
CA GLY A 179 6.92 -5.48 22.47
C GLY A 179 5.99 -5.16 23.63
N ASP A 180 5.22 -6.17 24.03
CA ASP A 180 4.25 -6.19 25.13
C ASP A 180 4.77 -5.87 26.55
N THR A 181 3.83 -5.32 27.33
CA THR A 181 3.50 -5.46 28.76
C THR A 181 4.56 -5.87 29.80
N ASN A 182 4.59 -5.17 30.94
CA ASN A 182 4.31 -5.82 32.24
C ASN A 182 3.87 -4.84 33.34
N SER A 183 2.89 -5.31 34.11
CA SER A 183 2.32 -4.76 35.33
C SER A 183 3.31 -4.78 36.50
N LYS A 184 3.20 -3.82 37.44
CA LYS A 184 3.18 -4.09 38.88
C LYS A 184 2.78 -2.86 39.70
N ALA A 185 1.69 -3.03 40.44
CA ALA A 185 1.28 -2.20 41.57
C ALA A 185 2.07 -2.54 42.85
N ASN A 186 2.10 -1.56 43.78
CA ASN A 186 2.26 -1.60 45.26
C ASN A 186 2.98 -0.29 45.65
N GLY A 187 2.51 0.61 46.51
CA GLY A 187 1.60 0.50 47.65
C GLY A 187 2.40 0.68 48.96
N VAL A 188 1.97 1.65 49.79
CA VAL A 188 2.06 1.68 51.29
C VAL A 188 3.22 2.49 51.96
N VAL A 189 2.86 3.76 52.28
CA VAL A 189 2.89 4.55 53.55
C VAL A 189 4.11 4.75 54.49
N ASN A 190 4.00 5.91 55.16
CA ASN A 190 4.43 6.36 56.51
C ASN A 190 5.75 7.16 56.57
N SER A 191 5.88 8.25 57.35
CA SER A 191 5.20 8.65 58.60
C SER A 191 5.34 10.16 58.90
N GLU A 192 4.26 10.77 59.39
CA GLU A 192 4.30 11.96 60.26
C GLU A 192 4.74 11.56 61.68
N THR A 193 5.47 12.41 62.41
CA THR A 193 5.19 12.72 63.84
C THR A 193 6.02 13.91 64.37
N ASN A 194 5.25 14.88 64.88
CA ASN A 194 5.38 15.73 66.08
C ASN A 194 6.61 16.62 66.39
N CYS A 195 6.26 17.90 66.55
CA CYS A 195 6.86 18.87 67.44
C CYS A 195 6.55 18.55 68.91
N GLU A 196 7.54 18.66 69.80
CA GLU A 196 7.33 19.07 71.18
C GLU A 196 8.60 19.78 71.70
N VAL A 197 8.38 20.93 72.35
CA VAL A 197 9.38 21.82 72.94
C VAL A 197 9.37 21.56 74.45
N ASN A 198 10.53 21.39 75.09
CA ASN A 198 10.70 21.70 76.51
C ASN A 198 12.17 21.94 76.92
N VAL A 199 12.44 23.20 77.26
CA VAL A 199 13.18 23.76 78.40
C VAL A 199 14.51 23.12 78.85
N ALA A 200 15.60 23.89 78.68
CA ALA A 200 16.46 24.41 79.75
C ALA A 200 17.20 25.66 79.27
#